data_AF-A0A9J5YCF0-F1
#
_entry.id   AF-A0A9J5YCF0-F1
#
_cell.length_a   1.000
_cell.length_b   1.000
_cell.length_c   1.000
_cell.angle_alpha   90.00
_cell.angle_beta   90.00
_cell.angle_gamma   90.00
#
_symmetry.space_group_name_H-M   'P 1'
#
loop_
_entity.id
_entity.type
_entity.pdbx_description
1 polymer ?
#
loop_
_entity_poly.entity_id
_entity_poly.type
_entity_poly.pdbx_seq_one_letter_code
_entity_poly.pdbx_strand_id
1 'polypeptide(L)'
;MDNIIFLRLGGKSYDITESKSKSGIWYDWVESARYHMSRLILSKGAMSWICKRLKEASENRGKTFKSWKCKDNTTNIFLTQKFNQYGRFVSEIIVKGNDRAVIAREHI
;
A
#
# COMPACT_ATOMS: atom_id res chain seq x y z
N MET A 1 10.20 -10.99 19.02
CA MET A 1 9.76 -9.59 18.85
C MET A 1 9.16 -9.50 17.48
N ASP A 2 7.85 -9.27 17.43
CA ASP A 2 7.15 -9.08 16.17
C ASP A 2 7.49 -7.68 15.66
N ASN A 3 8.00 -7.58 14.44
CA ASN A 3 8.28 -6.30 13.80
C ASN A 3 6.94 -5.71 13.38
N ILE A 4 6.42 -4.79 14.18
CA ILE A 4 5.13 -4.13 13.94
C ILE A 4 5.35 -2.64 13.72
N ILE A 5 4.74 -2.10 12.68
CA ILE A 5 4.70 -0.67 12.37
C ILE A 5 3.27 -0.19 12.53
N PHE A 6 3.10 0.88 13.30
CA PHE A 6 1.83 1.60 13.46
C PHE A 6 1.99 3.01 12.93
N LEU A 7 1.12 3.44 12.03
CA LEU A 7 1.10 4.81 11.54
C LEU A 7 -0.31 5.35 11.35
N ARG A 8 -0.47 6.67 11.52
CA ARG A 8 -1.73 7.38 11.31
C ARG A 8 -1.52 8.48 10.28
N LEU A 9 -2.33 8.48 9.23
CA LEU A 9 -2.26 9.49 8.17
C LEU A 9 -3.67 9.78 7.64
N GLY A 10 -4.00 11.05 7.44
CA GLY A 10 -5.23 11.46 6.74
C GLY A 10 -6.55 10.92 7.33
N GLY A 11 -6.61 10.70 8.65
CA GLY A 11 -7.80 10.15 9.31
C GLY A 11 -7.93 8.62 9.22
N LYS A 12 -6.88 7.94 8.74
CA LYS A 12 -6.75 6.49 8.70
C LYS A 12 -5.62 6.03 9.62
N SER A 13 -5.70 4.81 10.13
CA SER A 13 -4.59 4.11 10.79
C SER A 13 -4.18 2.90 9.99
N TYR A 14 -2.89 2.59 10.03
CA TYR A 14 -2.33 1.42 9.38
C TYR A 14 -1.46 0.64 10.35
N ASP A 15 -1.71 -0.67 10.36
CA ASP A 15 -1.01 -1.62 11.21
C ASP A 15 -0.35 -2.64 10.27
N ILE A 16 0.97 -2.70 10.29
CA ILE A 16 1.74 -3.61 9.44
C ILE A 16 2.51 -4.55 10.36
N THR A 17 2.20 -5.83 10.32
CA THR A 17 2.83 -6.86 11.13
C THR A 17 3.62 -7.83 10.25
N GLU A 18 4.91 -7.98 10.53
CA GLU A 18 5.74 -9.01 9.90
C GLU A 18 5.47 -10.39 10.52
N SER A 19 5.25 -11.39 9.67
CA SER A 19 5.16 -12.80 10.06
C SER A 19 6.21 -13.62 9.32
N LYS A 20 6.94 -14.47 10.05
CA LYS A 20 7.92 -15.39 9.49
C LYS A 20 7.34 -16.79 9.47
N SER A 21 7.34 -17.42 8.30
CA SER A 21 6.87 -18.79 8.10
C SER A 21 7.96 -19.64 7.45
N LYS A 22 7.77 -20.97 7.40
CA LYS A 22 8.63 -21.86 6.61
C LYS A 22 8.68 -21.48 5.12
N SER A 23 7.61 -20.87 4.61
CA SER A 23 7.48 -20.44 3.21
C SER A 23 8.08 -19.06 2.90
N GLY A 24 8.56 -18.34 3.92
CA GLY A 24 9.12 -17.00 3.76
C GLY A 24 8.52 -15.97 4.73
N ILE A 25 8.85 -14.71 4.46
CA ILE A 25 8.39 -13.54 5.23
C ILE A 25 7.16 -12.94 4.55
N TRP A 26 6.13 -12.70 5.34
CA TRP A 26 4.86 -12.12 4.94
C TRP A 26 4.54 -10.91 5.80
N TYR A 27 3.77 -9.98 5.24
CA TYR A 27 3.33 -8.77 5.92
C TYR A 27 1.80 -8.76 5.94
N ASP A 28 1.25 -8.70 7.14
CA ASP A 28 -0.17 -8.46 7.36
C ASP A 28 -0.38 -6.95 7.51
N TRP A 29 -1.04 -6.36 6.52
CA TRP A 29 -1.31 -4.93 6.43
C TRP A 29 -2.79 -4.71 6.68
N VAL A 30 -3.11 -3.99 7.74
CA VAL A 30 -4.47 -3.55 8.07
C VAL A 30 -4.57 -2.04 7.88
N GLU A 31 -5.51 -1.59 7.05
CA GLU A 31 -5.95 -0.20 6.96
C GLU A 31 -7.28 -0.07 7.70
N SER A 32 -7.37 0.89 8.61
CA SER A 32 -8.61 1.24 9.30
C SER A 32 -8.95 2.71 9.10
N ALA A 33 -10.20 2.96 8.70
CA ALA A 33 -10.85 4.25 8.64
C ALA A 33 -12.15 4.20 9.46
N ARG A 34 -12.76 5.36 9.74
CA ARG A 34 -13.94 5.48 10.63
C ARG A 34 -15.05 4.45 10.40
N TYR A 35 -15.28 4.05 9.15
CA TYR A 35 -16.34 3.11 8.76
C TYR A 35 -15.86 1.96 7.87
N HIS A 36 -14.55 1.85 7.62
CA HIS A 36 -14.02 0.89 6.66
C HIS A 36 -12.72 0.30 7.19
N MET A 37 -12.61 -1.02 7.14
CA MET A 37 -11.38 -1.74 7.46
C MET A 37 -11.04 -2.65 6.30
N SER A 38 -9.77 -2.64 5.90
CA SER A 38 -9.22 -3.52 4.87
C SER A 38 -8.00 -4.22 5.39
N ARG A 39 -7.87 -5.50 5.05
CA ARG A 39 -6.73 -6.32 5.46
C ARG A 39 -6.15 -7.02 4.24
N LEU A 40 -4.83 -7.06 4.19
CA LEU A 40 -4.06 -7.57 3.08
C LEU A 40 -2.88 -8.38 3.61
N ILE A 41 -2.59 -9.50 2.94
CA ILE A 41 -1.39 -10.28 3.20
C ILE A 41 -0.49 -10.15 1.98
N LEU A 42 0.72 -9.66 2.19
CA LEU A 42 1.72 -9.39 1.16
C LEU A 42 2.96 -10.25 1.35
N SER A 43 3.54 -10.71 0.25
CA SER A 43 4.90 -11.26 0.30
C SER A 43 5.93 -10.15 0.56
N LYS A 44 7.11 -10.54 1.05
CA LYS A 44 8.25 -9.62 1.17
C LYS A 44 8.60 -8.91 -0.13
N GLY A 45 8.47 -9.59 -1.27
CA GLY A 45 8.73 -9.01 -2.58
C GLY A 45 7.75 -7.87 -2.90
N ALA A 46 6.46 -8.09 -2.66
CA ALA A 46 5.43 -7.08 -2.87
C ALA A 46 5.59 -5.88 -1.92
N MET A 47 5.83 -6.13 -0.63
CA MET A 47 6.04 -5.06 0.35
C MET A 47 7.26 -4.19 -0.01
N SER A 48 8.39 -4.82 -0.37
CA SER A 48 9.58 -4.11 -0.83
C SER A 48 9.32 -3.28 -2.10
N TRP A 49 8.53 -3.83 -3.03
CA TRP A 49 8.13 -3.11 -4.23
C TRP A 49 7.27 -1.88 -3.90
N ILE A 50 6.28 -1.99 -3.00
CA ILE A 50 5.45 -0.87 -2.55
C ILE A 50 6.33 0.23 -1.95
N CYS A 51 7.20 -0.11 -1.00
CA CYS A 51 8.11 0.85 -0.37
C CYS A 51 8.98 1.58 -1.40
N LYS A 52 9.50 0.86 -2.40
CA LYS A 52 10.30 1.45 -3.48
C LYS A 52 9.49 2.45 -4.32
N ARG A 53 8.22 2.14 -4.63
CA ARG A 53 7.35 3.04 -5.40
C ARG A 53 6.89 4.24 -4.61
N LEU A 54 6.60 4.09 -3.32
CA LEU A 54 6.30 5.22 -2.44
C LEU A 54 7.50 6.17 -2.33
N LYS A 55 8.73 5.63 -2.19
CA LYS A 55 9.95 6.43 -2.22
C LYS A 55 10.13 7.17 -3.55
N GLU A 56 9.96 6.47 -4.68
CA GLU A 56 10.01 7.08 -6.01
C GLU A 56 8.97 8.22 -6.16
N ALA A 57 7.75 8.01 -5.67
CA ALA A 57 6.68 9.01 -5.72
C ALA A 57 6.99 10.24 -4.85
N SER A 58 7.59 10.03 -3.67
CA SER A 58 8.00 11.10 -2.76
C SER A 58 9.08 11.98 -3.37
N GLU A 59 10.10 11.37 -3.98
CA GLU A 59 11.26 12.08 -4.58
C GLU A 59 10.91 12.84 -5.86
N ASN A 60 9.82 12.47 -6.54
CA ASN A 60 9.40 13.06 -7.80
C ASN A 60 8.87 14.50 -7.60
N ARG A 61 9.73 15.50 -7.84
CA ARG A 61 9.40 16.93 -7.74
C ARG A 61 8.72 17.41 -9.03
N GLY A 62 7.41 17.18 -9.14
CA GLY A 62 6.63 17.63 -10.29
C GLY A 62 5.15 17.24 -10.26
N LYS A 63 4.38 17.82 -11.18
CA LYS A 63 2.97 17.45 -11.44
C LYS A 63 2.93 16.25 -12.39
N THR A 64 3.41 15.11 -11.92
CA THR A 64 3.58 13.92 -12.75
C THR A 64 2.50 12.90 -12.43
N PHE A 65 1.84 12.38 -13.48
CA PHE A 65 1.02 11.19 -13.38
C PHE A 65 1.89 9.96 -13.67
N LYS A 66 1.93 9.02 -12.73
CA LYS A 66 2.63 7.74 -12.90
C LYS A 66 1.77 6.61 -12.39
N SER A 67 1.81 5.46 -13.06
CA SER A 67 1.14 4.24 -12.63
C SER A 67 2.12 3.09 -12.62
N TRP A 68 2.03 2.25 -11.59
CA TRP A 68 2.82 1.04 -11.43
C TRP A 68 1.91 -0.14 -11.13
N LYS A 69 2.30 -1.32 -11.59
CA LYS A 69 1.60 -2.58 -11.35
C LYS A 69 2.57 -3.63 -10.81
N CYS A 70 2.13 -4.39 -9.83
CA CYS A 70 2.79 -5.58 -9.32
C CYS A 70 1.78 -6.72 -9.23
N LYS A 71 2.23 -7.96 -9.41
CA LYS A 71 1.45 -9.16 -9.12
C LYS A 71 2.14 -9.91 -7.99
N ASP A 72 1.41 -10.18 -6.93
CA ASP A 72 1.83 -10.95 -5.77
C ASP A 72 0.93 -12.18 -5.63
N ASN A 73 1.39 -13.33 -6.13
CA ASN A 73 0.60 -14.56 -6.23
C ASN A 73 -0.75 -14.34 -6.96
N THR A 74 -1.85 -14.32 -6.21
CA THR A 74 -3.22 -14.11 -6.72
C THR A 74 -3.69 -12.66 -6.59
N THR A 75 -2.87 -11.78 -6.03
CA THR A 75 -3.16 -10.37 -5.78
C THR A 75 -2.52 -9.49 -6.85
N ASN A 76 -3.28 -8.61 -7.48
CA ASN A 76 -2.75 -7.53 -8.30
C ASN A 76 -2.72 -6.24 -7.48
N ILE A 77 -1.59 -5.57 -7.46
CA ILE A 77 -1.36 -4.32 -6.74
C ILE A 77 -1.11 -3.23 -7.78
N PHE A 78 -1.88 -2.16 -7.71
CA PHE A 78 -1.77 -1.00 -8.57
C PHE A 78 -1.49 0.22 -7.71
N LEU A 79 -0.43 0.94 -8.02
CA LEU A 79 -0.11 2.23 -7.40
C LEU A 79 -0.17 3.31 -8.46
N THR A 80 -0.80 4.44 -8.14
CA THR A 80 -0.88 5.58 -9.05
C THR A 80 -0.54 6.85 -8.30
N GLN A 81 0.49 7.56 -8.77
CA GLN A 81 0.79 8.92 -8.35
C GLN A 81 -0.07 9.89 -9.17
N LYS A 82 -0.79 10.78 -8.46
CA LYS A 82 -1.68 11.78 -9.02
C LYS A 82 -1.42 13.13 -8.34
N PHE A 83 -2.01 14.19 -8.88
CA PHE A 83 -2.07 15.50 -8.25
C PHE A 83 -3.44 16.14 -8.47
N ASN A 84 -3.87 16.96 -7.52
CA ASN A 84 -5.06 17.80 -7.61
C ASN A 84 -4.76 19.20 -7.04
N GLN A 85 -5.79 20.04 -6.88
CA GLN A 85 -5.64 21.39 -6.33
C GLN A 85 -5.09 21.43 -4.89
N TYR A 86 -5.18 20.32 -4.15
CA TYR A 86 -4.69 20.17 -2.77
C TYR A 86 -3.28 19.58 -2.68
N GLY A 87 -2.64 19.28 -3.82
CA GLY A 87 -1.29 18.73 -3.87
C GLY A 87 -1.22 17.34 -4.50
N ARG A 88 -0.11 16.65 -4.27
CA ARG A 88 0.14 15.30 -4.81
C ARG A 88 -0.46 14.25 -3.88
N PHE A 89 -0.84 13.11 -4.46
CA PHE A 89 -1.29 11.95 -3.69
C PHE A 89 -0.97 10.66 -4.43
N VAL A 90 -0.71 9.58 -3.69
CA VAL A 90 -0.73 8.21 -4.21
C VAL A 90 -2.12 7.62 -3.97
N SER A 91 -2.65 6.93 -4.98
CA SER A 91 -3.74 5.98 -4.80
C SER A 91 -3.22 4.56 -4.98
N GLU A 92 -3.56 3.68 -4.06
CA GLU A 92 -3.34 2.26 -4.16
C GLU A 92 -4.66 1.55 -4.44
N ILE A 93 -4.64 0.57 -5.36
CA ILE A 93 -5.76 -0.33 -5.64
C ILE A 93 -5.22 -1.75 -5.59
N ILE A 94 -5.80 -2.57 -4.72
CA ILE A 94 -5.34 -3.96 -4.55
C ILE A 94 -6.50 -4.91 -4.81
N VAL A 95 -6.33 -5.81 -5.78
CA VAL A 95 -7.35 -6.74 -6.27
C VAL A 95 -6.91 -8.17 -5.98
N LYS A 96 -7.66 -8.90 -5.16
CA LYS A 96 -7.34 -10.30 -4.79
C LYS A 96 -8.26 -11.27 -5.53
N GLY A 97 -7.75 -11.95 -6.56
CA GLY A 97 -8.59 -12.80 -7.42
C GLY A 97 -9.68 -11.99 -8.12
N ASN A 98 -10.95 -12.40 -8.00
CA ASN A 98 -12.11 -11.69 -8.54
C ASN A 98 -12.76 -10.69 -7.56
N ASP A 99 -12.32 -10.64 -6.31
CA ASP A 99 -13.00 -9.86 -5.27
C ASP A 99 -12.11 -8.84 -4.56
N ARG A 100 -12.74 -7.68 -4.33
CA ARG A 100 -12.33 -6.50 -3.54
C ARG A 100 -11.13 -5.72 -4.06
N ALA A 101 -11.38 -4.42 -4.26
CA ALA A 101 -10.39 -3.37 -4.41
C ALA A 101 -10.18 -2.68 -3.06
N VAL A 102 -8.99 -2.75 -2.46
CA VAL A 102 -8.62 -1.86 -1.35
C VAL A 102 -8.15 -0.54 -1.96
N ILE A 103 -8.85 0.56 -1.69
CA ILE A 103 -8.50 1.89 -2.19
C ILE A 103 -7.86 2.71 -1.06
N ALA A 104 -6.53 2.68 -0.97
CA ALA A 104 -5.80 3.64 -0.16
C ALA A 104 -5.60 4.92 -0.97
N ARG A 105 -5.80 6.10 -0.37
CA ARG A 105 -5.51 7.40 -0.97
C ARG A 105 -4.70 8.18 0.05
N GLU A 106 -3.49 8.55 -0.31
CA GLU A 106 -2.53 9.18 0.59
C GLU A 106 -1.93 10.42 -0.06
N HIS A 107 -2.04 11.57 0.60
CA HIS A 107 -1.39 12.80 0.15
C HIS A 107 0.12 12.76 0.47
N ILE A 108 0.97 13.16 -0.49
CA ILE A 108 2.46 13.15 -0.40
C ILE A 108 3.05 14.55 -0.60
#